data_AF-A0A679HQ67-F1
#
_entry.id   AF-A0A679HQ67-F1
#
_cell.length_a   1.000
_cell.length_b   1.000
_cell.length_c   1.000
_cell.angle_alpha   90.00
_cell.angle_beta   90.00
_cell.angle_gamma   90.00
#
_symmetry.space_group_name_H-M   'P 1'
#
loop_
_entity.id
_entity.type
_entity.pdbx_description
1 polymer ?
#
loop_
_entity_poly.entity_id
_entity_poly.type
_entity_poly.pdbx_seq_one_letter_code
_entity_poly.pdbx_strand_id
1 'polypeptide(L)'
;MRMDFVPHPVNSSMRWKILAASIFMWVAQFFPLPAEAELAPNQVMIVAGSKPDSLAVAQHYAMRRGIPGTHIVKLDIPVDETISWDDYERKIVGPVRESILTQGLSRDIRVLVTVYGVPLRVSAPILTAEERWCRQDAEHRLAAARSRLLQVERKAKEVPGQGDGFHTEKIGQGVLQFERNLAFLDHIDLVAREVVKRAKSLDPPTLDLWYQRIESLVRDYQGIAGVAQLKVDLSREQNAQAGEATRIRAQQGEGLQLLLGSVEIPVRRDRNELYALAERIYGAYGVFGLATLELSRLSVEHADASVDSELSLLWWDRRQYGAGWRQPNVLYYNHKKSSGRARKDIPVLMVSRIDASNAGRAMGLVDRAIEAEQDGVRGTVYLDARGLSTKDKQDTMSRYDQSLRDLHALITQRTSYRTVLENTETRFHRPGEAPDTALYIGWYRLRQYEDAFTFRPGAIGYHIASAEAISLHSASEAGWCKNALDRGITATLGSVGEPYLDSFPEPLEFGALLLTGQYSLVEAYYLTSRWVSWRMVLIGDPLYNPWKRAPAMPRSALTMFPLAPIAPSDQSIDDPMLARDGLQQARDQARVRLDEILHDQVSLAERLNG
;
A
#
# COMPACT_ATOMS: atom_id res chain seq x y z
N MET A 1 14.99 -48.25 -80.65
CA MET A 1 15.58 -47.34 -81.67
C MET A 1 16.42 -46.32 -80.92
N ARG A 2 17.76 -46.45 -81.00
CA ARG A 2 18.84 -45.49 -80.59
C ARG A 2 18.78 -44.95 -79.13
N MET A 3 19.64 -45.34 -78.16
CA MET A 3 21.12 -45.13 -78.04
C MET A 3 21.52 -43.72 -78.50
N ASP A 4 22.15 -42.80 -77.76
CA ASP A 4 23.00 -42.77 -76.55
C ASP A 4 22.94 -41.31 -76.00
N PHE A 5 23.30 -40.97 -74.76
CA PHE A 5 24.68 -40.66 -74.36
C PHE A 5 24.77 -40.39 -72.84
N VAL A 6 25.78 -41.00 -72.23
CA VAL A 6 26.34 -40.77 -70.88
C VAL A 6 27.67 -40.01 -71.09
N PRO A 7 28.06 -38.99 -70.28
CA PRO A 7 28.94 -39.25 -69.14
C PRO A 7 28.83 -38.32 -67.90
N HIS A 8 29.11 -38.94 -66.74
CA HIS A 8 29.60 -38.38 -65.46
C HIS A 8 30.91 -37.57 -65.61
N PRO A 9 31.59 -37.07 -64.54
CA PRO A 9 31.21 -36.48 -63.23
C PRO A 9 31.96 -35.13 -63.01
N VAL A 10 32.30 -34.77 -61.75
CA VAL A 10 33.12 -33.65 -61.25
C VAL A 10 32.26 -32.47 -60.75
N ASN A 11 32.31 -31.98 -59.50
CA ASN A 11 33.30 -32.09 -58.44
C ASN A 11 32.65 -31.98 -57.04
N SER A 12 33.10 -32.83 -56.13
CA SER A 12 32.74 -32.89 -54.71
C SER A 12 33.49 -31.85 -53.88
N SER A 13 33.22 -30.56 -54.09
CA SER A 13 33.79 -29.50 -53.22
C SER A 13 32.88 -28.29 -52.96
N MET A 14 31.64 -28.29 -53.47
CA MET A 14 30.77 -27.11 -53.42
C MET A 14 29.38 -27.38 -52.82
N ARG A 15 29.25 -28.39 -51.95
CA ARG A 15 28.03 -28.64 -51.15
C ARG A 15 28.24 -28.53 -49.63
N TRP A 16 29.49 -28.40 -49.16
CA TRP A 16 29.78 -28.25 -47.72
C TRP A 16 30.11 -26.80 -47.29
N LYS A 17 30.36 -25.88 -48.23
CA LYS A 17 30.63 -24.46 -47.90
C LYS A 17 29.41 -23.54 -47.92
N ILE A 18 28.26 -23.99 -48.45
CA ILE A 18 27.00 -23.23 -48.42
C ILE A 18 26.12 -23.66 -47.24
N LEU A 19 26.26 -24.88 -46.72
CA LEU A 19 25.54 -25.31 -45.50
C LEU A 19 26.16 -24.75 -44.20
N ALA A 20 27.46 -24.40 -44.20
CA ALA A 20 28.14 -23.84 -43.03
C ALA A 20 27.95 -22.31 -42.88
N ALA A 21 27.65 -21.59 -43.96
CA ALA A 21 27.41 -20.14 -43.91
C ALA A 21 25.94 -19.78 -43.58
N SER A 22 24.99 -20.70 -43.78
CA SER A 22 23.57 -20.50 -43.43
C SER A 22 23.20 -20.97 -42.03
N ILE A 23 24.07 -21.74 -41.35
CA ILE A 23 23.88 -22.14 -39.96
C ILE A 23 24.54 -21.13 -38.98
N PHE A 24 25.55 -20.38 -39.43
CA PHE A 24 26.15 -19.31 -38.62
C PHE A 24 25.39 -17.97 -38.67
N MET A 25 24.44 -17.81 -39.60
CA MET A 25 23.61 -16.62 -39.75
C MET A 25 22.12 -16.88 -39.41
N TRP A 26 21.85 -17.90 -38.57
CA TRP A 26 20.54 -18.15 -37.95
C TRP A 26 20.61 -18.39 -36.44
N VAL A 27 21.81 -18.29 -35.84
CA VAL A 27 22.00 -18.34 -34.36
C VAL A 27 22.18 -16.95 -33.75
N ALA A 28 22.21 -15.88 -34.56
CA ALA A 28 22.50 -14.52 -34.10
C ALA A 28 21.29 -13.58 -33.96
N GLN A 29 20.03 -14.05 -34.09
CA GLN A 29 18.87 -13.15 -34.11
C GLN A 29 17.70 -13.47 -33.16
N PHE A 30 17.86 -14.38 -32.20
CA PHE A 30 16.91 -14.52 -31.08
C PHE A 30 17.62 -14.93 -29.78
N PHE A 31 18.72 -14.28 -29.45
CA PHE A 31 18.94 -14.00 -28.04
C PHE A 31 18.14 -12.73 -27.77
N PRO A 32 16.96 -12.77 -27.12
CA PRO A 32 16.57 -11.59 -26.38
C PRO A 32 17.77 -11.29 -25.48
N LEU A 33 18.47 -10.17 -25.72
CA LEU A 33 19.27 -9.58 -24.67
C LEU A 33 18.32 -9.53 -23.48
N PRO A 34 18.60 -10.24 -22.37
CA PRO A 34 17.79 -10.03 -21.21
C PRO A 34 18.04 -8.56 -20.87
N ALA A 35 17.05 -7.71 -21.13
CA ALA A 35 16.91 -6.49 -20.40
C ALA A 35 16.59 -6.96 -18.97
N GLU A 36 17.61 -7.42 -18.25
CA GLU A 36 17.60 -7.39 -16.80
C GLU A 36 17.60 -5.90 -16.50
N ALA A 37 16.43 -5.28 -16.36
CA ALA A 37 16.33 -3.87 -16.05
C ALA A 37 16.60 -3.71 -14.54
N GLU A 38 17.87 -3.94 -14.20
CA GLU A 38 18.43 -3.66 -12.89
C GLU A 38 18.16 -2.21 -12.51
N LEU A 39 17.78 -2.00 -11.26
CA LEU A 39 17.67 -0.67 -10.68
C LEU A 39 19.02 0.08 -10.81
N ALA A 40 19.07 1.06 -11.71
CA ALA A 40 20.31 1.71 -12.11
C ALA A 40 20.55 3.03 -11.36
N PRO A 41 21.82 3.49 -11.23
CA PRO A 41 22.15 4.75 -10.54
C PRO A 41 21.44 6.00 -11.10
N ASN A 42 21.12 6.03 -12.40
CA ASN A 42 20.37 7.12 -13.02
C ASN A 42 18.86 7.12 -12.66
N GLN A 43 18.36 6.09 -11.97
CA GLN A 43 16.98 6.02 -11.49
C GLN A 43 16.85 6.48 -10.03
N VAL A 44 17.95 6.95 -9.43
CA VAL A 44 18.02 7.37 -8.03
C VAL A 44 18.11 8.90 -7.93
N MET A 45 17.29 9.49 -7.06
CA MET A 45 17.35 10.90 -6.67
C MET A 45 17.63 11.02 -5.17
N ILE A 46 18.65 11.80 -4.81
CA ILE A 46 19.11 11.97 -3.43
C ILE A 46 18.52 13.27 -2.86
N VAL A 47 17.91 13.18 -1.68
CA VAL A 47 17.30 14.28 -0.94
C VAL A 47 18.17 14.60 0.26
N ALA A 48 18.79 15.79 0.26
CA ALA A 48 19.76 16.21 1.27
C ALA A 48 19.40 17.56 1.89
N GLY A 49 19.69 17.70 3.18
CA GLY A 49 19.62 18.99 3.86
C GLY A 49 20.74 19.93 3.45
N SER A 50 20.57 21.23 3.71
CA SER A 50 21.51 22.27 3.30
C SER A 50 22.81 22.30 4.12
N LYS A 51 22.88 21.54 5.22
CA LYS A 51 24.03 21.47 6.13
C LYS A 51 25.20 20.70 5.50
N PRO A 52 26.47 21.08 5.80
CA PRO A 52 27.65 20.46 5.21
C PRO A 52 27.70 18.93 5.37
N ASP A 53 27.39 18.42 6.55
CA ASP A 53 27.41 16.99 6.85
C ASP A 53 26.39 16.20 6.00
N SER A 54 25.20 16.75 5.79
CA SER A 54 24.16 16.14 4.95
C SER A 54 24.61 16.07 3.48
N LEU A 55 25.17 17.16 2.97
CA LEU A 55 25.71 17.23 1.61
C LEU A 55 26.91 16.30 1.42
N ALA A 56 27.76 16.14 2.44
CA ALA A 56 28.89 15.22 2.39
C ALA A 56 28.42 13.76 2.23
N VAL A 57 27.39 13.34 2.97
CA VAL A 57 26.80 11.99 2.82
C VAL A 57 26.19 11.81 1.43
N ALA A 58 25.45 12.81 0.93
CA ALA A 58 24.84 12.75 -0.40
C ALA A 58 25.88 12.65 -1.52
N GLN A 59 26.93 13.47 -1.47
CA GLN A 59 28.02 13.46 -2.45
C GLN A 59 28.83 12.17 -2.38
N HIS A 60 29.11 11.67 -1.17
CA HIS A 60 29.77 10.38 -0.98
C HIS A 60 28.97 9.25 -1.61
N TYR A 61 27.67 9.17 -1.32
CA TYR A 61 26.81 8.15 -1.91
C TYR A 61 26.78 8.25 -3.44
N ALA A 62 26.59 9.45 -3.97
CA ALA A 62 26.55 9.68 -5.41
C ALA A 62 27.85 9.26 -6.10
N MET A 63 29.00 9.64 -5.54
CA MET A 63 30.32 9.25 -6.04
C MET A 63 30.51 7.73 -6.00
N ARG A 64 30.18 7.09 -4.87
CA ARG A 64 30.40 5.65 -4.66
C ARG A 64 29.54 4.77 -5.57
N ARG A 65 28.32 5.21 -5.92
CA ARG A 65 27.38 4.49 -6.81
C ARG A 65 27.34 4.99 -8.25
N GLY A 66 28.06 6.07 -8.57
CA GLY A 66 28.00 6.67 -9.91
C GLY A 66 26.65 7.32 -10.22
N ILE A 67 25.95 7.84 -9.20
CA ILE A 67 24.71 8.61 -9.39
C ILE A 67 25.10 10.00 -9.89
N PRO A 68 24.42 10.54 -10.93
CA PRO A 68 24.71 11.88 -11.43
C PRO A 68 24.63 12.94 -10.32
N GLY A 69 25.61 13.84 -10.25
CA GLY A 69 25.59 14.92 -9.25
C GLY A 69 24.39 15.87 -9.38
N THR A 70 23.75 15.92 -10.55
CA THR A 70 22.48 16.64 -10.80
C THR A 70 21.28 16.01 -10.10
N HIS A 71 21.41 14.76 -9.64
CA HIS A 71 20.37 14.04 -8.89
C HIS A 71 20.48 14.28 -7.37
N ILE A 72 21.17 15.33 -6.92
CA ILE A 72 21.20 15.73 -5.52
C ILE A 72 20.31 16.97 -5.35
N VAL A 73 19.16 16.79 -4.70
CA VAL A 73 18.27 17.88 -4.30
C VAL A 73 18.71 18.42 -2.95
N LYS A 74 19.19 19.66 -2.93
CA LYS A 74 19.56 20.38 -1.71
C LYS A 74 18.36 21.14 -1.16
N LEU A 75 18.00 20.88 0.09
CA LEU A 75 16.82 21.45 0.75
C LEU A 75 17.18 22.27 1.98
N ASP A 76 16.49 23.39 2.19
CA ASP A 76 16.56 24.13 3.45
C ASP A 76 15.48 23.64 4.42
N ILE A 77 15.87 22.70 5.29
CA ILE A 77 14.98 21.94 6.17
C ILE A 77 15.49 21.99 7.62
N PRO A 78 14.59 21.83 8.61
CA PRO A 78 15.00 21.70 10.00
C PRO A 78 15.88 20.46 10.22
N VAL A 79 16.72 20.53 11.26
CA VAL A 79 17.59 19.41 11.68
C VAL A 79 16.92 18.51 12.72
N ASP A 80 15.72 18.86 13.16
CA ASP A 80 14.96 18.07 14.12
C ASP A 80 14.46 16.75 13.49
N GLU A 81 14.28 15.73 14.32
CA GLU A 81 13.76 14.42 13.89
C GLU A 81 12.32 14.49 13.37
N THR A 82 11.59 15.58 13.65
CA THR A 82 10.19 15.78 13.25
C THR A 82 10.01 17.10 12.52
N ILE A 83 9.33 17.04 11.38
CA ILE A 83 8.90 18.19 10.58
C ILE A 83 7.38 18.32 10.62
N SER A 84 6.85 19.54 10.59
CA SER A 84 5.41 19.74 10.46
C SER A 84 4.94 19.35 9.06
N TRP A 85 3.67 18.97 8.91
CA TRP A 85 3.10 18.65 7.60
C TRP A 85 3.28 19.78 6.57
N ASP A 86 3.00 21.02 6.97
CA ASP A 86 3.10 22.18 6.07
C ASP A 86 4.54 22.45 5.63
N ASP A 87 5.51 22.21 6.50
CA ASP A 87 6.93 22.33 6.16
C ASP A 87 7.41 21.14 5.33
N TYR A 88 6.88 19.93 5.56
CA TYR A 88 7.15 18.76 4.72
C TYR A 88 6.72 19.00 3.26
N GLU A 89 5.49 19.46 3.04
CA GLU A 89 4.98 19.78 1.70
C GLU A 89 5.78 20.91 1.04
N ARG A 90 6.01 22.00 1.78
CA ARG A 90 6.64 23.22 1.24
C ARG A 90 8.14 23.08 1.04
N LYS A 91 8.86 22.44 1.97
CA LYS A 91 10.32 22.40 2.00
C LYS A 91 10.92 21.10 1.48
N ILE A 92 10.13 20.02 1.39
CA ILE A 92 10.60 18.72 0.87
C ILE A 92 9.88 18.34 -0.42
N VAL A 93 8.58 18.06 -0.36
CA VAL A 93 7.81 17.52 -1.50
C VAL A 93 7.86 18.47 -2.70
N GLY A 94 7.56 19.76 -2.49
CA GLY A 94 7.56 20.76 -3.55
C GLY A 94 8.89 20.84 -4.31
N PRO A 95 10.01 21.14 -3.63
CA PRO A 95 11.32 21.25 -4.26
C PRO A 95 11.82 19.94 -4.90
N VAL A 96 11.56 18.78 -4.29
CA VAL A 96 11.96 17.48 -4.87
C VAL A 96 11.17 17.22 -6.15
N ARG A 97 9.85 17.45 -6.14
CA ARG A 97 8.99 17.29 -7.31
C ARG A 97 9.42 18.24 -8.43
N GLU A 98 9.67 19.51 -8.12
CA GLU A 98 10.14 20.51 -9.07
C GLU A 98 11.50 20.11 -9.69
N SER A 99 12.44 19.62 -8.88
CA SER A 99 13.76 19.18 -9.37
C SER A 99 13.65 18.02 -10.36
N ILE A 100 12.79 17.02 -10.09
CA ILE A 100 12.58 15.89 -11.00
C ILE A 100 11.91 16.35 -12.31
N LEU A 101 10.91 17.23 -12.22
CA LEU A 101 10.17 17.72 -13.39
C LEU A 101 11.04 18.61 -14.29
N THR A 102 11.81 19.53 -13.71
CA THR A 102 12.68 20.45 -14.47
C THR A 102 13.80 19.72 -15.20
N GLN A 103 14.25 18.57 -14.69
CA GLN A 103 15.23 17.71 -15.35
C GLN A 103 14.60 16.72 -16.35
N GLY A 104 13.27 16.66 -16.46
CA GLY A 104 12.59 15.71 -17.35
C GLY A 104 12.64 14.25 -16.89
N LEU A 105 12.94 14.00 -15.61
CA LEU A 105 13.23 12.66 -15.07
C LEU A 105 12.00 11.96 -14.47
N SER A 106 10.78 12.47 -14.71
CA SER A 106 9.55 11.98 -14.07
C SER A 106 9.24 10.51 -14.39
N ARG A 107 9.74 9.99 -15.52
CA ARG A 107 9.61 8.58 -15.93
C ARG A 107 10.85 7.75 -15.68
N ASP A 108 11.92 8.34 -15.17
CA ASP A 108 13.21 7.69 -14.97
C ASP A 108 13.48 7.40 -13.49
N ILE A 109 13.17 8.35 -12.61
CA ILE A 109 13.34 8.16 -11.17
C ILE A 109 12.40 7.07 -10.66
N ARG A 110 12.99 6.07 -9.99
CA ARG A 110 12.30 4.98 -9.29
C ARG A 110 12.47 5.08 -7.78
N VAL A 111 13.59 5.67 -7.34
CA VAL A 111 13.98 5.70 -5.92
C VAL A 111 14.33 7.10 -5.47
N LEU A 112 13.81 7.48 -4.29
CA LEU A 112 14.30 8.61 -3.52
C LEU A 112 15.20 8.11 -2.38
N VAL A 113 16.29 8.83 -2.10
CA VAL A 113 17.19 8.52 -1.00
C VAL A 113 17.27 9.71 -0.06
N THR A 114 16.69 9.58 1.13
CA THR A 114 16.91 10.58 2.18
C THR A 114 18.28 10.31 2.82
N VAL A 115 19.01 11.36 3.19
CA VAL A 115 20.31 11.22 3.85
C VAL A 115 20.34 11.90 5.22
N TYR A 116 21.41 11.64 5.97
CA TYR A 116 21.73 12.30 7.24
C TYR A 116 21.31 13.77 7.27
N GLY A 117 20.52 14.16 8.28
CA GLY A 117 20.03 15.53 8.44
C GLY A 117 18.68 15.83 7.76
N VAL A 118 18.07 14.87 7.06
CA VAL A 118 16.64 14.94 6.69
C VAL A 118 15.80 14.43 7.86
N PRO A 119 14.71 15.11 8.27
CA PRO A 119 13.84 14.66 9.37
C PRO A 119 13.33 13.22 9.18
N LEU A 120 13.12 12.48 10.27
CA LEU A 120 12.60 11.10 10.23
C LEU A 120 11.08 11.03 10.16
N ARG A 121 10.38 11.97 10.81
CA ARG A 121 8.93 11.92 11.02
C ARG A 121 8.26 13.19 10.47
N VAL A 122 7.12 13.02 9.81
CA VAL A 122 6.17 14.12 9.61
C VAL A 122 5.11 14.05 10.70
N SER A 123 4.82 15.18 11.34
CA SER A 123 3.75 15.25 12.33
C SER A 123 2.38 15.16 11.66
N ALA A 124 1.37 14.72 12.42
CA ALA A 124 -0.02 14.83 11.98
C ALA A 124 -0.35 16.26 11.53
N PRO A 125 -1.09 16.44 10.43
CA PRO A 125 -1.49 17.76 9.96
C PRO A 125 -2.49 18.41 10.92
N ILE A 126 -2.45 19.73 10.99
CA ILE A 126 -3.39 20.52 11.77
C ILE A 126 -4.57 20.86 10.88
N LEU A 127 -5.79 20.49 11.29
CA LEU A 127 -7.00 20.85 10.57
C LEU A 127 -7.24 22.36 10.63
N THR A 128 -7.57 22.94 9.47
CA THR A 128 -8.01 24.34 9.37
C THR A 128 -9.32 24.58 10.15
N ALA A 129 -9.69 25.85 10.36
CA ALA A 129 -10.96 26.17 11.03
C ALA A 129 -12.18 25.62 10.28
N GLU A 130 -12.16 25.72 8.95
CA GLU A 130 -13.18 25.16 8.06
C GLU A 130 -13.26 23.63 8.19
N GLU A 131 -12.12 22.94 8.13
CA GLU A 131 -12.07 21.47 8.27
C GLU A 131 -12.56 20.98 9.64
N ARG A 132 -12.22 21.71 10.71
CA ARG A 132 -12.72 21.40 12.06
C ARG A 132 -14.23 21.55 12.14
N TRP A 133 -14.79 22.59 11.52
CA TRP A 133 -16.23 22.79 11.44
C TRP A 133 -16.90 21.67 10.63
N CYS A 134 -16.39 21.34 9.44
CA CYS A 134 -16.91 20.25 8.61
C CYS A 134 -16.89 18.92 9.35
N ARG A 135 -15.81 18.64 10.11
CA ARG A 135 -15.71 17.42 10.91
C ARG A 135 -16.79 17.35 11.99
N GLN A 136 -16.95 18.42 12.77
CA GLN A 136 -17.96 18.47 13.83
C GLN A 136 -19.38 18.34 13.27
N ASP A 137 -19.68 19.00 12.15
CA ASP A 137 -20.98 18.89 11.52
C ASP A 137 -21.23 17.48 10.96
N ALA A 138 -20.22 16.84 10.33
CA ALA A 138 -20.30 15.45 9.90
C ALA A 138 -20.50 14.48 11.08
N GLU A 139 -19.87 14.71 12.24
CA GLU A 139 -20.11 13.94 13.48
C GLU A 139 -21.57 14.03 13.92
N HIS A 140 -22.14 15.24 13.93
CA HIS A 140 -23.55 15.44 14.27
C HIS A 140 -24.50 14.75 13.28
N ARG A 141 -24.24 14.88 11.97
CA ARG A 141 -25.03 14.22 10.92
C ARG A 141 -24.97 12.71 11.01
N LEU A 142 -23.77 12.15 11.24
CA LEU A 142 -23.57 10.72 11.44
C LEU A 142 -24.38 10.22 12.64
N ALA A 143 -24.30 10.92 13.78
CA ALA A 143 -25.04 10.55 14.99
C ALA A 143 -26.57 10.60 14.79
N ALA A 144 -27.07 11.64 14.13
CA ALA A 144 -28.49 11.77 13.81
C ALA A 144 -28.97 10.65 12.86
N ALA A 145 -28.22 10.39 11.79
CA ALA A 145 -28.50 9.31 10.85
C ALA A 145 -28.47 7.94 11.55
N ARG A 146 -27.47 7.69 12.41
CA ARG A 146 -27.36 6.45 13.20
C ARG A 146 -28.60 6.21 14.08
N SER A 147 -29.08 7.25 14.77
CA SER A 147 -30.29 7.17 15.59
C SER A 147 -31.51 6.78 14.76
N ARG A 148 -31.66 7.35 13.55
CA ARG A 148 -32.74 6.99 12.61
C ARG A 148 -32.62 5.55 12.12
N LEU A 149 -31.41 5.10 11.75
CA LEU A 149 -31.18 3.72 11.31
C LEU A 149 -31.48 2.69 12.42
N LEU A 150 -31.17 3.01 13.68
CA LEU A 150 -31.56 2.18 14.83
C LEU A 150 -33.08 2.19 15.08
N GLN A 151 -33.80 3.28 14.73
CA GLN A 151 -35.27 3.30 14.75
C GLN A 151 -35.85 2.44 13.64
N VAL A 152 -35.28 2.50 12.43
CA VAL A 152 -35.61 1.62 11.30
C VAL A 152 -35.46 0.17 11.70
N GLU A 153 -34.33 -0.22 12.32
CA GLU A 153 -34.11 -1.60 12.78
C GLU A 153 -35.16 -2.04 13.81
N ARG A 154 -35.53 -1.18 14.76
CA ARG A 154 -36.58 -1.49 15.74
C ARG A 154 -37.93 -1.72 15.07
N LYS A 155 -38.35 -0.81 14.19
CA LYS A 155 -39.61 -0.93 13.43
C LYS A 155 -39.60 -2.14 12.49
N ALA A 156 -38.46 -2.49 11.91
CA ALA A 156 -38.29 -3.64 11.03
C ALA A 156 -38.62 -4.97 11.73
N LYS A 157 -38.34 -5.07 13.04
CA LYS A 157 -38.65 -6.26 13.84
C LYS A 157 -40.16 -6.51 13.98
N GLU A 158 -40.99 -5.48 13.84
CA GLU A 158 -42.45 -5.56 13.95
C GLU A 158 -43.11 -6.04 12.65
N VAL A 159 -42.38 -6.05 11.52
CA VAL A 159 -42.91 -6.48 10.21
C VAL A 159 -43.15 -8.00 10.23
N PRO A 160 -44.39 -8.47 9.96
CA PRO A 160 -44.72 -9.89 9.95
C PRO A 160 -44.11 -10.60 8.73
N GLY A 161 -43.89 -11.91 8.85
CA GLY A 161 -43.41 -12.77 7.76
C GLY A 161 -42.40 -13.82 8.22
N GLN A 162 -42.12 -14.80 7.36
CA GLN A 162 -41.06 -15.78 7.60
C GLN A 162 -39.70 -15.19 7.22
N GLY A 163 -38.71 -15.42 8.07
CA GLY A 163 -37.42 -14.73 8.02
C GLY A 163 -36.31 -15.49 8.73
N ASP A 164 -35.06 -15.30 8.31
CA ASP A 164 -33.91 -16.06 8.84
C ASP A 164 -33.37 -15.48 10.16
N GLY A 165 -33.99 -14.41 10.67
CA GLY A 165 -33.54 -13.69 11.88
C GLY A 165 -32.38 -12.74 11.62
N PHE A 166 -32.06 -11.89 12.61
CA PHE A 166 -30.98 -10.90 12.51
C PHE A 166 -29.72 -11.47 13.15
N HIS A 167 -28.83 -12.07 12.35
CA HIS A 167 -27.52 -12.50 12.86
C HIS A 167 -26.55 -11.32 12.84
N THR A 168 -26.02 -10.98 14.02
CA THR A 168 -24.95 -9.99 14.18
C THR A 168 -23.62 -10.72 14.35
N GLU A 169 -22.68 -10.48 13.45
CA GLU A 169 -21.28 -10.83 13.73
C GLU A 169 -20.70 -9.84 14.74
N LYS A 170 -19.88 -10.35 15.67
CA LYS A 170 -19.17 -9.50 16.63
C LYS A 170 -18.07 -8.75 15.88
N ILE A 171 -18.23 -7.44 15.71
CA ILE A 171 -17.16 -6.55 15.26
C ILE A 171 -16.02 -6.62 16.28
N GLY A 172 -14.82 -7.03 15.83
CA GLY A 172 -13.64 -7.16 16.67
C GLY A 172 -13.23 -5.85 17.34
N GLN A 173 -12.63 -5.94 18.53
CA GLN A 173 -12.05 -4.79 19.23
C GLN A 173 -10.74 -4.38 18.53
N GLY A 174 -10.56 -3.09 18.22
CA GLY A 174 -9.36 -2.54 17.57
C GLY A 174 -9.55 -1.95 16.16
N VAL A 175 -10.76 -2.05 15.62
CA VAL A 175 -11.17 -1.58 14.29
C VAL A 175 -11.29 -0.04 14.26
N LEU A 176 -10.75 0.60 13.22
CA LEU A 176 -10.85 2.06 13.01
C LEU A 176 -12.30 2.54 13.12
N GLN A 177 -12.54 3.79 13.53
CA GLN A 177 -13.90 4.34 13.59
C GLN A 177 -14.64 4.21 12.24
N PHE A 178 -13.91 4.39 11.12
CA PHE A 178 -14.42 4.21 9.78
C PHE A 178 -14.94 2.79 9.52
N GLU A 179 -14.13 1.76 9.79
CA GLU A 179 -14.51 0.36 9.57
C GLU A 179 -15.67 -0.07 10.49
N ARG A 180 -15.73 0.43 11.72
CA ARG A 180 -16.89 0.22 12.62
C ARG A 180 -18.18 0.81 12.04
N ASN A 181 -18.09 1.98 11.40
CA ASN A 181 -19.23 2.60 10.75
C ASN A 181 -19.67 1.81 9.50
N LEU A 182 -18.73 1.27 8.72
CA LEU A 182 -19.04 0.40 7.58
C LEU A 182 -19.74 -0.89 8.03
N ALA A 183 -19.20 -1.59 9.03
CA ALA A 183 -19.82 -2.80 9.56
C ALA A 183 -21.22 -2.54 10.15
N PHE A 184 -21.45 -1.35 10.72
CA PHE A 184 -22.79 -0.93 11.13
C PHE A 184 -23.74 -0.77 9.94
N LEU A 185 -23.30 -0.17 8.82
CA LEU A 185 -24.12 -0.08 7.61
C LEU A 185 -24.43 -1.46 7.04
N ASP A 186 -23.44 -2.35 6.95
CA ASP A 186 -23.63 -3.72 6.44
C ASP A 186 -24.70 -4.49 7.24
N HIS A 187 -24.72 -4.30 8.57
CA HIS A 187 -25.76 -4.86 9.43
C HIS A 187 -27.14 -4.29 9.11
N ILE A 188 -27.25 -2.96 8.93
CA ILE A 188 -28.54 -2.34 8.59
C ILE A 188 -29.02 -2.77 7.19
N ASP A 189 -28.12 -2.97 6.23
CA ASP A 189 -28.44 -3.50 4.89
C ASP A 189 -28.99 -4.93 4.96
N LEU A 190 -28.47 -5.76 5.86
CA LEU A 190 -29.03 -7.08 6.14
C LEU A 190 -30.47 -6.95 6.68
N VAL A 191 -30.68 -6.04 7.64
CA VAL A 191 -32.02 -5.78 8.23
C VAL A 191 -33.01 -5.35 7.17
N ALA A 192 -32.63 -4.44 6.27
CA ALA A 192 -33.51 -3.93 5.22
C ALA A 192 -33.88 -5.00 4.18
N ARG A 193 -32.90 -5.81 3.74
CA ARG A 193 -33.16 -6.95 2.82
C ARG A 193 -34.15 -7.94 3.43
N GLU A 194 -34.02 -8.18 4.72
CA GLU A 194 -34.91 -9.07 5.47
C GLU A 194 -36.34 -8.53 5.54
N VAL A 195 -36.54 -7.21 5.70
CA VAL A 195 -37.88 -6.58 5.63
C VAL A 195 -38.54 -6.82 4.28
N VAL A 196 -37.80 -6.63 3.18
CA VAL A 196 -38.33 -6.87 1.82
C VAL A 196 -38.65 -8.36 1.60
N LYS A 197 -37.81 -9.27 2.09
CA LYS A 197 -38.04 -10.72 2.03
C LYS A 197 -39.33 -11.10 2.76
N ARG A 198 -39.54 -10.58 3.98
CA ARG A 198 -40.77 -10.79 4.75
C ARG A 198 -41.98 -10.23 4.03
N ALA A 199 -41.90 -9.01 3.52
CA ALA A 199 -42.99 -8.37 2.76
C ALA A 199 -43.42 -9.22 1.54
N LYS A 200 -42.46 -9.78 0.80
CA LYS A 200 -42.73 -10.70 -0.33
C LYS A 200 -43.40 -12.01 0.07
N SER A 201 -43.27 -12.42 1.34
CA SER A 201 -43.88 -13.65 1.87
C SER A 201 -45.31 -13.47 2.38
N LEU A 202 -45.78 -12.22 2.52
CA LEU A 202 -47.12 -11.92 3.04
C LEU A 202 -48.22 -12.18 2.01
N ASP A 203 -49.38 -12.61 2.48
CA ASP A 203 -50.59 -12.64 1.67
C ASP A 203 -51.05 -11.21 1.29
N PRO A 204 -51.70 -11.01 0.14
CA PRO A 204 -52.07 -9.68 -0.35
C PRO A 204 -52.82 -8.80 0.68
N PRO A 205 -53.86 -9.28 1.39
CA PRO A 205 -54.54 -8.50 2.42
C PRO A 205 -53.62 -8.00 3.54
N THR A 206 -52.74 -8.87 4.04
CA THR A 206 -51.77 -8.50 5.08
C THR A 206 -50.72 -7.52 4.55
N LEU A 207 -50.27 -7.71 3.30
CA LEU A 207 -49.34 -6.79 2.66
C LEU A 207 -49.94 -5.38 2.53
N ASP A 208 -51.19 -5.26 2.08
CA ASP A 208 -51.87 -3.96 1.92
C ASP A 208 -52.00 -3.21 3.26
N LEU A 209 -52.29 -3.93 4.36
CA LEU A 209 -52.35 -3.37 5.72
C LEU A 209 -50.99 -2.82 6.20
N TRP A 210 -49.89 -3.47 5.80
CA TRP A 210 -48.54 -3.11 6.23
C TRP A 210 -47.78 -2.24 5.23
N TYR A 211 -48.27 -2.10 4.00
CA TYR A 211 -47.56 -1.46 2.90
C TYR A 211 -47.12 -0.03 3.26
N GLN A 212 -48.00 0.79 3.83
CA GLN A 212 -47.67 2.16 4.24
C GLN A 212 -46.57 2.21 5.32
N ARG A 213 -46.55 1.25 6.24
CA ARG A 213 -45.52 1.16 7.29
C ARG A 213 -44.17 0.72 6.70
N ILE A 214 -44.19 -0.26 5.80
CA ILE A 214 -42.99 -0.75 5.11
C ILE A 214 -42.43 0.34 4.20
N GLU A 215 -43.28 1.03 3.43
CA GLU A 215 -42.86 2.16 2.60
C GLU A 215 -42.24 3.28 3.43
N SER A 216 -42.86 3.67 4.56
CA SER A 216 -42.29 4.67 5.48
C SER A 216 -40.93 4.23 6.02
N LEU A 217 -40.76 2.96 6.38
CA LEU A 217 -39.51 2.42 6.88
C LEU A 217 -38.41 2.47 5.81
N VAL A 218 -38.73 2.03 4.59
CA VAL A 218 -37.80 2.06 3.46
C VAL A 218 -37.45 3.50 3.07
N ARG A 219 -38.41 4.43 3.14
CA ARG A 219 -38.17 5.87 2.93
C ARG A 219 -37.23 6.46 3.98
N ASP A 220 -37.43 6.14 5.26
CA ASP A 220 -36.54 6.61 6.33
C ASP A 220 -35.10 6.09 6.16
N TYR A 221 -34.97 4.86 5.69
CA TYR A 221 -33.69 4.18 5.47
C TYR A 221 -32.98 4.63 4.19
N GLN A 222 -33.61 4.46 3.03
CA GLN A 222 -33.04 4.60 1.68
C GLN A 222 -33.70 5.70 0.84
N GLY A 223 -34.55 6.54 1.43
CA GLY A 223 -35.14 7.69 0.75
C GLY A 223 -36.05 7.30 -0.40
N ILE A 224 -36.14 8.18 -1.39
CA ILE A 224 -36.91 7.98 -2.62
C ILE A 224 -36.40 6.76 -3.39
N ALA A 225 -35.09 6.54 -3.44
CA ALA A 225 -34.49 5.44 -4.19
C ALA A 225 -34.99 4.09 -3.65
N GLY A 226 -34.96 3.92 -2.33
CA GLY A 226 -35.50 2.72 -1.68
C GLY A 226 -36.99 2.51 -1.94
N VAL A 227 -37.80 3.58 -1.90
CA VAL A 227 -39.25 3.47 -2.14
C VAL A 227 -39.56 3.06 -3.58
N ALA A 228 -38.87 3.66 -4.55
CA ALA A 228 -39.00 3.26 -5.95
C ALA A 228 -38.62 1.79 -6.14
N GLN A 229 -37.54 1.34 -5.49
CA GLN A 229 -37.10 -0.04 -5.50
C GLN A 229 -38.12 -1.01 -4.89
N LEU A 230 -38.68 -0.65 -3.73
CA LEU A 230 -39.71 -1.42 -3.03
C LEU A 230 -40.95 -1.62 -3.91
N LYS A 231 -41.43 -0.56 -4.57
CA LYS A 231 -42.58 -0.63 -5.49
C LYS A 231 -42.33 -1.67 -6.58
N VAL A 232 -41.17 -1.63 -7.22
CA VAL A 232 -40.80 -2.62 -8.25
C VAL A 232 -40.74 -4.03 -7.66
N ASP A 233 -40.13 -4.19 -6.49
CA ASP A 233 -39.97 -5.50 -5.85
C ASP A 233 -41.29 -6.14 -5.42
N LEU A 234 -42.34 -5.34 -5.19
CA LEU A 234 -43.68 -5.79 -4.80
C LEU A 234 -44.70 -5.78 -5.96
N SER A 235 -44.39 -5.15 -7.10
CA SER A 235 -45.25 -5.12 -8.29
C SER A 235 -45.48 -6.51 -8.89
N ARG A 236 -46.73 -6.82 -9.24
CA ARG A 236 -47.16 -8.11 -9.82
C ARG A 236 -47.25 -8.12 -11.36
N GLU A 237 -47.10 -6.98 -12.03
CA GLU A 237 -47.17 -6.86 -13.49
C GLU A 237 -45.83 -7.19 -14.15
N GLN A 238 -45.70 -8.40 -14.72
CA GLN A 238 -44.38 -8.98 -14.96
C GLN A 238 -43.62 -8.60 -16.24
N ASN A 239 -44.16 -7.91 -17.26
CA ASN A 239 -43.42 -7.88 -18.56
C ASN A 239 -43.31 -6.56 -19.35
N ALA A 240 -44.02 -5.47 -19.04
CA ALA A 240 -43.89 -4.22 -19.81
C ALA A 240 -43.00 -3.13 -19.16
N GLN A 241 -42.93 -3.11 -17.82
CA GLN A 241 -42.18 -2.09 -17.04
C GLN A 241 -40.84 -2.58 -16.47
N ALA A 242 -40.49 -3.86 -16.67
CA ALA A 242 -39.29 -4.47 -16.11
C ALA A 242 -37.98 -3.82 -16.60
N GLY A 243 -37.95 -3.36 -17.86
CA GLY A 243 -36.79 -2.67 -18.44
C GLY A 243 -36.54 -1.28 -17.84
N GLU A 244 -37.61 -0.52 -17.59
CA GLU A 244 -37.54 0.81 -16.98
C GLU A 244 -37.15 0.72 -15.50
N ALA A 245 -37.75 -0.21 -14.77
CA ALA A 245 -37.39 -0.49 -13.38
C ALA A 245 -35.93 -0.93 -13.21
N THR A 246 -35.41 -1.74 -14.14
CA THR A 246 -33.99 -2.15 -14.14
C THR A 246 -33.05 -0.97 -14.41
N ARG A 247 -33.45 -0.04 -15.28
CA ARG A 247 -32.67 1.19 -15.55
C ARG A 247 -32.64 2.12 -14.33
N ILE A 248 -33.79 2.33 -13.68
CA ILE A 248 -33.89 3.14 -12.46
C ILE A 248 -32.98 2.57 -11.36
N ARG A 249 -32.99 1.25 -11.15
CA ARG A 249 -32.08 0.54 -10.23
C ARG A 249 -30.62 0.80 -10.54
N ALA A 250 -30.24 0.64 -11.80
CA ALA A 250 -28.87 0.85 -12.23
C ALA A 250 -28.41 2.29 -11.98
N GLN A 251 -29.26 3.28 -12.31
CA GLN A 251 -28.97 4.69 -12.05
C GLN A 251 -28.87 5.01 -10.55
N GLN A 252 -29.73 4.45 -9.70
CA GLN A 252 -29.65 4.66 -8.25
C GLN A 252 -28.39 4.05 -7.64
N GLY A 253 -28.03 2.83 -8.07
CA GLY A 253 -26.78 2.19 -7.64
C GLY A 253 -25.55 2.97 -8.11
N GLU A 254 -25.55 3.42 -9.36
CA GLU A 254 -24.49 4.27 -9.93
C GLU A 254 -24.38 5.59 -9.15
N GLY A 255 -25.50 6.28 -8.89
CA GLY A 255 -25.52 7.53 -8.17
C GLY A 255 -24.98 7.41 -6.74
N LEU A 256 -25.34 6.34 -6.02
CA LEU A 256 -24.81 6.08 -4.68
C LEU A 256 -23.30 5.78 -4.73
N GLN A 257 -22.85 4.98 -5.69
CA GLN A 257 -21.44 4.67 -5.88
C GLN A 257 -20.62 5.93 -6.18
N LEU A 258 -21.15 6.81 -7.04
CA LEU A 258 -20.52 8.09 -7.35
C LEU A 258 -20.54 9.01 -6.12
N LEU A 259 -21.66 9.15 -5.42
CA LEU A 259 -21.74 9.95 -4.19
C LEU A 259 -20.67 9.54 -3.16
N LEU A 260 -20.46 8.24 -3.00
CA LEU A 260 -19.52 7.68 -2.03
C LEU A 260 -18.08 7.56 -2.57
N GLY A 261 -17.84 7.78 -3.87
CA GLY A 261 -16.55 7.50 -4.51
C GLY A 261 -15.93 8.64 -5.31
N SER A 262 -16.71 9.61 -5.79
CA SER A 262 -16.26 10.68 -6.68
C SER A 262 -16.18 12.06 -6.04
N VAL A 263 -16.92 12.27 -4.94
CA VAL A 263 -16.96 13.55 -4.23
C VAL A 263 -15.57 13.92 -3.68
N GLU A 264 -15.19 15.19 -3.84
CA GLU A 264 -14.03 15.75 -3.15
C GLU A 264 -14.38 16.01 -1.69
N ILE A 265 -13.57 15.45 -0.79
CA ILE A 265 -13.84 15.48 0.64
C ILE A 265 -12.64 16.11 1.36
N PRO A 266 -12.85 17.04 2.31
CA PRO A 266 -14.15 17.53 2.80
C PRO A 266 -14.93 18.31 1.74
N VAL A 267 -16.26 18.26 1.80
CA VAL A 267 -17.11 18.93 0.81
C VAL A 267 -17.10 20.42 1.11
N ARG A 268 -16.38 21.22 0.30
CA ARG A 268 -16.25 22.66 0.58
C ARG A 268 -17.34 23.52 -0.06
N ARG A 269 -17.93 23.06 -1.16
CA ARG A 269 -18.99 23.77 -1.90
C ARG A 269 -20.29 23.01 -1.82
N ASP A 270 -21.39 23.74 -1.64
CA ASP A 270 -22.76 23.22 -1.67
C ASP A 270 -22.99 22.03 -0.72
N ARG A 271 -22.19 21.94 0.36
CA ARG A 271 -22.18 20.80 1.28
C ARG A 271 -23.56 20.52 1.87
N ASN A 272 -24.25 21.57 2.32
CA ASN A 272 -25.60 21.44 2.89
C ASN A 272 -26.60 20.92 1.85
N GLU A 273 -26.50 21.38 0.61
CA GLU A 273 -27.35 20.91 -0.49
C GLU A 273 -27.05 19.45 -0.83
N LEU A 274 -25.78 19.06 -0.90
CA LEU A 274 -25.39 17.68 -1.13
C LEU A 274 -25.92 16.73 -0.05
N TYR A 275 -25.81 17.11 1.23
CA TYR A 275 -26.40 16.32 2.32
C TYR A 275 -27.92 16.26 2.25
N ALA A 276 -28.59 17.35 1.88
CA ALA A 276 -30.05 17.38 1.71
C ALA A 276 -30.49 16.48 0.54
N LEU A 277 -29.76 16.48 -0.58
CA LEU A 277 -29.99 15.58 -1.71
C LEU A 277 -29.71 14.12 -1.33
N ALA A 278 -28.61 13.84 -0.63
CA ALA A 278 -28.27 12.51 -0.13
C ALA A 278 -29.37 11.98 0.80
N GLU A 279 -29.91 12.81 1.69
CA GLU A 279 -31.03 12.44 2.55
C GLU A 279 -32.32 12.21 1.77
N ARG A 280 -32.67 13.12 0.85
CA ARG A 280 -33.89 13.04 0.05
C ARG A 280 -33.90 11.77 -0.82
N ILE A 281 -32.77 11.47 -1.46
CA ILE A 281 -32.66 10.38 -2.45
C ILE A 281 -32.35 9.05 -1.77
N TYR A 282 -31.39 9.02 -0.84
CA TYR A 282 -30.84 7.80 -0.22
C TYR A 282 -31.13 7.69 1.29
N GLY A 283 -31.96 8.56 1.87
CA GLY A 283 -32.41 8.46 3.25
C GLY A 283 -31.30 8.63 4.29
N ALA A 284 -31.53 8.09 5.48
CA ALA A 284 -30.53 8.08 6.55
C ALA A 284 -29.26 7.28 6.16
N TYR A 285 -29.38 6.29 5.27
CA TYR A 285 -28.26 5.51 4.75
C TYR A 285 -27.27 6.39 3.97
N GLY A 286 -27.76 7.20 3.04
CA GLY A 286 -26.92 8.12 2.26
C GLY A 286 -26.20 9.15 3.13
N VAL A 287 -26.91 9.74 4.09
CA VAL A 287 -26.31 10.69 5.05
C VAL A 287 -25.24 10.02 5.90
N PHE A 288 -25.52 8.81 6.41
CA PHE A 288 -24.55 8.07 7.22
C PHE A 288 -23.30 7.72 6.41
N GLY A 289 -23.46 7.23 5.18
CA GLY A 289 -22.34 6.90 4.30
C GLY A 289 -21.49 8.11 3.94
N LEU A 290 -22.11 9.21 3.52
CA LEU A 290 -21.42 10.45 3.19
C LEU A 290 -20.68 11.05 4.40
N ALA A 291 -21.34 11.12 5.56
CA ALA A 291 -20.71 11.59 6.81
C ALA A 291 -19.56 10.69 7.25
N THR A 292 -19.70 9.36 7.12
CA THR A 292 -18.64 8.40 7.45
C THR A 292 -17.39 8.63 6.59
N LEU A 293 -17.56 8.84 5.28
CA LEU A 293 -16.46 9.16 4.37
C LEU A 293 -15.84 10.52 4.69
N GLU A 294 -16.66 11.52 4.98
CA GLU A 294 -16.17 12.85 5.35
C GLU A 294 -15.30 12.82 6.61
N LEU A 295 -15.76 12.11 7.65
CA LEU A 295 -15.00 11.91 8.86
C LEU A 295 -13.71 11.13 8.64
N SER A 296 -13.74 10.10 7.78
CA SER A 296 -12.53 9.35 7.44
C SER A 296 -11.46 10.24 6.80
N ARG A 297 -11.86 11.15 5.92
CA ARG A 297 -10.92 12.04 5.19
C ARG A 297 -10.41 13.18 6.04
N LEU A 298 -11.22 13.62 7.00
CA LEU A 298 -10.87 14.63 8.00
C LEU A 298 -10.21 14.04 9.26
N SER A 299 -10.06 12.72 9.33
CA SER A 299 -9.40 12.08 10.45
C SER A 299 -7.91 12.43 10.46
N VAL A 300 -7.42 12.82 11.63
CA VAL A 300 -5.99 12.95 11.92
C VAL A 300 -5.53 11.86 12.90
N GLU A 301 -6.39 10.88 13.15
CA GLU A 301 -6.06 9.71 13.95
C GLU A 301 -4.97 8.92 13.23
N HIS A 302 -3.85 8.68 13.92
CA HIS A 302 -2.68 8.02 13.36
C HIS A 302 -2.11 8.68 12.09
N ALA A 303 -2.25 10.01 11.95
CA ALA A 303 -1.82 10.77 10.76
C ALA A 303 -0.33 11.21 10.77
N ASP A 304 0.44 10.82 11.77
CA ASP A 304 1.90 10.90 11.70
C ASP A 304 2.48 9.72 10.94
N ALA A 305 3.55 9.98 10.20
CA ALA A 305 4.22 8.99 9.36
C ALA A 305 5.72 9.26 9.33
N SER A 306 6.50 8.30 8.83
CA SER A 306 7.88 8.59 8.49
C SER A 306 7.94 9.45 7.24
N VAL A 307 8.92 10.35 7.17
CA VAL A 307 9.18 11.16 5.97
C VAL A 307 9.40 10.28 4.75
N ASP A 308 10.14 9.19 4.91
CA ASP A 308 10.45 8.24 3.86
C ASP A 308 9.19 7.54 3.29
N SER A 309 8.27 7.11 4.16
CA SER A 309 7.03 6.45 3.74
C SER A 309 6.06 7.43 3.07
N GLU A 310 6.02 8.69 3.50
CA GLU A 310 5.24 9.74 2.85
C GLU A 310 5.83 10.17 1.50
N LEU A 311 7.16 10.22 1.38
CA LEU A 311 7.83 10.54 0.12
C LEU A 311 7.58 9.49 -0.96
N SER A 312 7.17 8.28 -0.57
CA SER A 312 6.71 7.27 -1.54
C SER A 312 5.51 7.75 -2.35
N LEU A 313 4.72 8.68 -1.79
CA LEU A 313 3.58 9.34 -2.40
C LEU A 313 3.93 10.71 -3.00
N LEU A 314 5.19 10.97 -3.39
CA LEU A 314 5.65 12.25 -3.96
C LEU A 314 4.71 12.81 -5.04
N TRP A 315 4.14 11.95 -5.88
CA TRP A 315 3.27 12.34 -6.98
C TRP A 315 1.81 12.51 -6.59
N TRP A 316 1.41 12.10 -5.40
CA TRP A 316 0.03 12.13 -4.94
C TRP A 316 -0.29 13.48 -4.30
N ASP A 317 -1.57 13.81 -4.22
CA ASP A 317 -2.07 14.92 -3.39
C ASP A 317 -2.74 14.31 -2.15
N ARG A 318 -2.42 14.83 -0.95
CA ARG A 318 -3.04 14.38 0.31
C ARG A 318 -4.57 14.37 0.26
N ARG A 319 -5.19 15.32 -0.47
CA ARG A 319 -6.65 15.38 -0.65
C ARG A 319 -7.20 14.11 -1.32
N GLN A 320 -6.36 13.32 -1.99
CA GLN A 320 -6.75 12.09 -2.68
C GLN A 320 -6.76 10.87 -1.75
N TYR A 321 -5.99 10.85 -0.66
CA TYR A 321 -5.86 9.67 0.21
C TYR A 321 -6.18 9.90 1.70
N GLY A 322 -6.36 11.15 2.14
CA GLY A 322 -6.70 11.50 3.54
C GLY A 322 -5.46 11.61 4.41
N ALA A 323 -5.60 12.23 5.60
CA ALA A 323 -4.47 12.44 6.51
C ALA A 323 -4.21 11.28 7.46
N GLY A 324 -5.28 10.67 7.97
CA GLY A 324 -5.20 9.56 8.92
C GLY A 324 -4.94 8.23 8.24
N TRP A 325 -4.36 7.33 9.03
CA TRP A 325 -4.08 5.95 8.65
C TRP A 325 -3.02 5.79 7.55
N ARG A 326 -2.85 4.54 7.07
CA ARG A 326 -1.87 4.11 6.07
C ARG A 326 -2.51 3.83 4.72
N GLN A 327 -1.70 3.93 3.66
CA GLN A 327 -2.13 3.63 2.30
C GLN A 327 -1.59 2.27 1.82
N PRO A 328 -2.37 1.49 1.05
CA PRO A 328 -1.88 0.27 0.44
C PRO A 328 -0.69 0.56 -0.48
N ASN A 329 0.39 -0.21 -0.33
CA ASN A 329 1.51 -0.16 -1.26
C ASN A 329 1.13 -0.87 -2.56
N VAL A 330 1.09 -0.14 -3.67
CA VAL A 330 0.78 -0.71 -5.00
C VAL A 330 1.91 -1.60 -5.55
N LEU A 331 3.12 -1.49 -5.01
CA LEU A 331 4.27 -2.32 -5.37
C LEU A 331 4.33 -3.63 -4.57
N TYR A 332 3.48 -3.80 -3.54
CA TYR A 332 3.40 -5.04 -2.79
C TYR A 332 3.00 -6.20 -3.73
N TYR A 333 3.71 -7.33 -3.66
CA TYR A 333 3.58 -8.40 -4.65
C TYR A 333 2.15 -8.96 -4.76
N ASN A 334 1.38 -8.91 -3.66
CA ASN A 334 0.00 -9.38 -3.59
C ASN A 334 -1.01 -8.22 -3.54
N HIS A 335 -0.61 -7.03 -4.03
CA HIS A 335 -1.54 -5.92 -4.21
C HIS A 335 -2.57 -6.27 -5.28
N LYS A 336 -3.85 -6.32 -4.89
CA LYS A 336 -4.95 -6.57 -5.81
C LYS A 336 -5.31 -5.27 -6.52
N LYS A 337 -4.96 -5.16 -7.81
CA LYS A 337 -5.43 -4.04 -8.64
C LYS A 337 -6.97 -4.00 -8.63
N SER A 338 -7.52 -2.81 -8.43
CA SER A 338 -8.97 -2.63 -8.47
C SER A 338 -9.52 -3.06 -9.83
N SER A 339 -10.61 -3.84 -9.82
CA SER A 339 -11.26 -4.35 -11.03
C SER A 339 -12.08 -3.25 -11.72
N GLY A 340 -11.40 -2.29 -12.33
CA GLY A 340 -11.98 -1.22 -13.15
C GLY A 340 -11.05 -0.94 -14.34
N ARG A 341 -11.61 -0.87 -15.56
CA ARG A 341 -10.84 -0.68 -16.80
C ARG A 341 -9.87 0.51 -16.69
N ALA A 342 -8.59 0.25 -17.00
CA ALA A 342 -7.61 1.20 -17.52
C ALA A 342 -7.45 2.54 -16.76
N ARG A 343 -7.52 2.55 -15.42
CA ARG A 343 -7.04 3.72 -14.68
C ARG A 343 -5.52 3.64 -14.59
N LYS A 344 -4.82 4.65 -15.08
CA LYS A 344 -3.38 4.82 -14.82
C LYS A 344 -3.24 5.26 -13.38
N ASP A 345 -2.72 4.39 -12.53
CA ASP A 345 -2.49 4.72 -11.13
C ASP A 345 -1.34 5.73 -11.03
N ILE A 346 -1.48 6.70 -10.13
CA ILE A 346 -0.40 7.65 -9.86
C ILE A 346 0.78 6.82 -9.31
N PRO A 347 1.99 6.91 -9.90
CA PRO A 347 3.11 6.10 -9.46
C PRO A 347 3.47 6.30 -7.99
N VAL A 348 3.87 5.21 -7.34
CA VAL A 348 4.52 5.21 -6.03
C VAL A 348 6.03 5.07 -6.25
N LEU A 349 6.81 5.90 -5.57
CA LEU A 349 8.28 5.81 -5.58
C LEU A 349 8.76 4.95 -4.41
N MET A 350 9.85 4.23 -4.64
CA MET A 350 10.55 3.55 -3.57
C MET A 350 11.43 4.54 -2.80
N VAL A 351 11.54 4.39 -1.49
CA VAL A 351 12.34 5.28 -0.64
C VAL A 351 13.20 4.48 0.34
N SER A 352 14.47 4.88 0.48
CA SER A 352 15.38 4.37 1.49
C SER A 352 16.17 5.51 2.12
N ARG A 353 16.72 5.28 3.31
CA ARG A 353 17.49 6.27 4.08
C ARG A 353 18.95 5.87 4.23
N ILE A 354 19.87 6.81 3.99
CA ILE A 354 21.29 6.68 4.35
C ILE A 354 21.58 7.63 5.51
N ASP A 355 21.43 7.13 6.73
CA ASP A 355 21.49 7.92 7.95
C ASP A 355 21.98 7.08 9.13
N ALA A 356 22.60 7.72 10.12
CA ALA A 356 23.15 7.13 11.33
C ALA A 356 23.42 8.24 12.36
N SER A 357 23.93 7.89 13.54
CA SER A 357 24.22 8.86 14.60
C SER A 357 25.19 9.99 14.23
N ASN A 358 25.94 9.85 13.14
CA ASN A 358 26.72 10.93 12.51
C ASN A 358 26.96 10.62 11.03
N ALA A 359 27.36 11.66 10.28
CA ALA A 359 27.65 11.57 8.85
C ALA A 359 28.70 10.51 8.48
N GLY A 360 29.76 10.35 9.30
CA GLY A 360 30.80 9.32 9.09
C GLY A 360 30.22 7.90 9.10
N ARG A 361 29.36 7.60 10.07
CA ARG A 361 28.67 6.31 10.15
C ARG A 361 27.67 6.10 9.00
N ALA A 362 26.99 7.17 8.57
CA ALA A 362 26.07 7.12 7.43
C ALA A 362 26.82 6.80 6.12
N MET A 363 27.96 7.46 5.86
CA MET A 363 28.84 7.13 4.74
C MET A 363 29.34 5.69 4.81
N GLY A 364 29.67 5.21 6.02
CA GLY A 364 30.09 3.83 6.25
C GLY A 364 29.04 2.77 5.89
N LEU A 365 27.74 3.09 5.89
CA LEU A 365 26.70 2.16 5.42
C LEU A 365 26.91 1.83 3.93
N VAL A 366 27.14 2.86 3.13
CA VAL A 366 27.40 2.74 1.68
C VAL A 366 28.68 1.95 1.44
N ASP A 367 29.72 2.24 2.22
CA ASP A 367 31.02 1.60 2.06
C ASP A 367 30.93 0.09 2.33
N ARG A 368 30.26 -0.30 3.43
CA ARG A 368 30.04 -1.70 3.78
C ARG A 368 29.11 -2.41 2.79
N ALA A 369 28.12 -1.72 2.23
CA ALA A 369 27.24 -2.27 1.20
C ALA A 369 28.04 -2.65 -0.06
N ILE A 370 28.87 -1.73 -0.54
CA ILE A 370 29.72 -1.96 -1.74
C ILE A 370 30.79 -3.02 -1.46
N GLU A 371 31.40 -3.01 -0.28
CA GLU A 371 32.34 -4.07 0.14
C GLU A 371 31.66 -5.45 0.07
N ALA A 372 30.47 -5.59 0.64
CA ALA A 372 29.75 -6.86 0.65
C ALA A 372 29.26 -7.31 -0.75
N GLU A 373 29.00 -6.40 -1.67
CA GLU A 373 28.70 -6.74 -3.08
C GLU A 373 29.93 -7.26 -3.84
N GLN A 374 31.13 -6.89 -3.40
CA GLN A 374 32.38 -7.38 -3.96
C GLN A 374 32.76 -8.74 -3.37
N ASP A 375 32.66 -8.88 -2.05
CA ASP A 375 33.21 -10.02 -1.30
C ASP A 375 32.17 -11.11 -0.95
N GLY A 376 30.89 -10.77 -1.09
CA GLY A 376 29.75 -11.54 -0.59
C GLY A 376 29.51 -11.34 0.91
N VAL A 377 28.26 -11.52 1.35
CA VAL A 377 27.92 -11.48 2.78
C VAL A 377 28.29 -12.83 3.41
N ARG A 378 29.28 -12.84 4.30
CA ARG A 378 29.68 -14.02 5.07
C ARG A 378 29.20 -13.91 6.51
N GLY A 379 29.01 -15.05 7.17
CA GLY A 379 28.65 -15.10 8.59
C GLY A 379 27.52 -16.07 8.88
N THR A 380 26.86 -15.84 10.01
CA THR A 380 25.76 -16.65 10.52
C THR A 380 24.44 -15.88 10.40
N VAL A 381 23.39 -16.60 10.03
CA VAL A 381 22.01 -16.09 10.05
C VAL A 381 21.39 -16.42 11.42
N TYR A 382 20.99 -15.38 12.16
CA TYR A 382 20.31 -15.53 13.45
C TYR A 382 18.84 -15.16 13.30
N LEU A 383 17.96 -16.06 13.73
CA LEU A 383 16.51 -15.86 13.68
C LEU A 383 15.96 -16.01 15.09
N ASP A 384 15.20 -15.01 15.53
CA ASP A 384 14.66 -14.95 16.89
C ASP A 384 13.14 -15.10 16.88
N ALA A 385 12.71 -16.37 16.94
CA ALA A 385 11.33 -16.76 17.14
C ALA A 385 11.05 -16.97 18.64
N ARG A 386 9.80 -16.81 19.05
CA ARG A 386 9.33 -16.98 20.43
C ARG A 386 8.70 -18.35 20.68
N GLY A 387 8.62 -19.21 19.68
CA GLY A 387 7.97 -20.52 19.79
C GLY A 387 6.45 -20.43 19.95
N LEU A 388 5.83 -19.42 19.35
CA LEU A 388 4.38 -19.23 19.44
C LEU A 388 3.64 -20.30 18.63
N SER A 389 2.72 -21.02 19.28
CA SER A 389 1.86 -21.99 18.62
C SER A 389 0.70 -21.29 17.90
N THR A 390 0.38 -21.71 16.68
CA THR A 390 -0.79 -21.24 15.93
C THR A 390 -2.08 -21.59 16.67
N LYS A 391 -2.66 -20.62 17.38
CA LYS A 391 -3.95 -20.79 18.08
C LYS A 391 -5.14 -20.56 17.14
N ASP A 392 -4.98 -19.72 16.12
CA ASP A 392 -5.98 -19.40 15.09
C ASP A 392 -5.28 -18.89 13.81
N LYS A 393 -5.93 -18.99 12.64
CA LYS A 393 -5.46 -18.45 11.35
C LYS A 393 -5.35 -16.92 11.36
N GLN A 394 -6.06 -16.24 12.26
CA GLN A 394 -6.11 -14.78 12.36
C GLN A 394 -5.08 -14.19 13.33
N ASP A 395 -4.36 -15.03 14.08
CA ASP A 395 -3.29 -14.59 14.98
C ASP A 395 -2.05 -14.16 14.18
N THR A 396 -1.89 -12.85 14.03
CA THR A 396 -0.79 -12.26 13.26
C THR A 396 0.57 -12.49 13.93
N MET A 397 0.63 -12.56 15.26
CA MET A 397 1.89 -12.80 15.98
C MET A 397 2.40 -14.22 15.72
N SER A 398 1.53 -15.21 15.87
CA SER A 398 1.88 -16.60 15.55
C SER A 398 2.27 -16.78 14.08
N ARG A 399 1.72 -15.98 13.16
CA ARG A 399 2.08 -16.01 11.74
C ARG A 399 3.51 -15.51 11.48
N TYR A 400 3.91 -14.37 12.04
CA TYR A 400 5.29 -13.88 11.90
C TYR A 400 6.30 -14.81 12.59
N ASP A 401 5.90 -15.39 13.72
CA ASP A 401 6.71 -16.38 14.42
C ASP A 401 6.93 -17.66 13.60
N GLN A 402 5.88 -18.15 12.94
CA GLN A 402 5.99 -19.27 12.00
C GLN A 402 6.85 -18.90 10.79
N SER A 403 6.71 -17.68 10.25
CA SER A 403 7.51 -17.20 9.12
C SER A 403 9.01 -17.19 9.42
N LEU A 404 9.43 -16.88 10.66
CA LEU A 404 10.84 -17.00 11.09
C LEU A 404 11.33 -18.45 11.07
N ARG A 405 10.51 -19.40 11.54
CA ARG A 405 10.83 -20.83 11.49
C ARG A 405 10.90 -21.35 10.06
N ASP A 406 10.00 -20.89 9.19
CA ASP A 406 9.99 -21.26 7.78
C ASP A 406 11.20 -20.68 7.05
N LEU A 407 11.61 -19.44 7.36
CA LEU A 407 12.85 -18.86 6.86
C LEU A 407 14.08 -19.65 7.31
N HIS A 408 14.13 -20.04 8.59
CA HIS A 408 15.19 -20.89 9.12
C HIS A 408 15.29 -22.21 8.34
N ALA A 409 14.16 -22.87 8.12
CA ALA A 409 14.10 -24.12 7.36
C ALA A 409 14.54 -23.92 5.91
N LEU A 410 14.08 -22.85 5.25
CA LEU A 410 14.44 -22.52 3.88
C LEU A 410 15.94 -22.33 3.73
N ILE A 411 16.56 -21.49 4.57
CA ILE A 411 17.99 -21.18 4.50
C ILE A 411 18.81 -22.44 4.76
N THR A 412 18.44 -23.25 5.76
CA THR A 412 19.12 -24.50 6.11
C THR A 412 19.06 -25.54 4.98
N GLN A 413 17.95 -25.58 4.23
CA GLN A 413 17.76 -26.56 3.16
C GLN A 413 18.30 -26.12 1.80
N ARG A 414 18.37 -24.81 1.55
CA ARG A 414 18.61 -24.27 0.19
C ARG A 414 19.89 -23.46 0.04
N THR A 415 20.59 -23.14 1.13
CA THR A 415 21.80 -22.30 1.10
C THR A 415 22.94 -22.95 1.88
N SER A 416 24.13 -22.36 1.81
CA SER A 416 25.32 -22.75 2.59
C SER A 416 25.49 -21.98 3.90
N TYR A 417 24.58 -21.07 4.24
CA TYR A 417 24.70 -20.29 5.46
C TYR A 417 24.53 -21.16 6.70
N ARG A 418 25.37 -20.90 7.70
CA ARG A 418 25.07 -21.35 9.07
C ARG A 418 23.85 -20.59 9.56
N THR A 419 22.87 -21.30 10.11
CA THR A 419 21.65 -20.73 10.67
C THR A 419 21.54 -21.09 12.16
N VAL A 420 21.08 -20.14 12.97
CA VAL A 420 20.78 -20.35 14.39
C VAL A 420 19.38 -19.79 14.63
N LEU A 421 18.51 -20.64 15.17
CA LEU A 421 17.15 -20.28 15.55
C LEU A 421 17.05 -20.29 17.08
N GLU A 422 16.83 -19.12 17.66
CA GLU A 422 16.25 -19.02 19.00
C GLU A 422 14.74 -19.16 18.83
N ASN A 423 14.10 -20.08 19.56
CA ASN A 423 12.68 -20.41 19.41
C ASN A 423 11.95 -20.42 20.76
N THR A 424 12.38 -19.54 21.66
CA THR A 424 11.85 -19.38 23.01
C THR A 424 11.71 -17.90 23.35
N GLU A 425 11.04 -17.58 24.45
CA GLU A 425 10.92 -16.19 24.90
C GLU A 425 12.24 -15.57 25.40
N THR A 426 13.30 -16.37 25.51
CA THR A 426 14.62 -15.95 26.01
C THR A 426 15.25 -14.88 25.14
N ARG A 427 15.13 -15.01 23.80
CA ARG A 427 15.75 -14.14 22.78
C ARG A 427 17.28 -14.09 22.85
N PHE A 428 17.91 -13.53 21.83
CA PHE A 428 19.34 -13.17 21.87
C PHE A 428 19.55 -11.93 22.74
N HIS A 429 19.95 -12.12 24.00
CA HIS A 429 19.97 -11.06 25.02
C HIS A 429 21.34 -10.85 25.64
N ARG A 430 22.30 -11.77 25.43
CA ARG A 430 23.62 -11.70 26.07
C ARG A 430 24.66 -11.10 25.14
N PRO A 431 25.58 -10.26 25.65
CA PRO A 431 26.67 -9.73 24.85
C PRO A 431 27.46 -10.81 24.11
N GLY A 432 27.59 -10.68 22.79
CA GLY A 432 28.34 -11.61 21.95
C GLY A 432 27.68 -12.97 21.70
N GLU A 433 26.39 -13.14 22.00
CA GLU A 433 25.64 -14.38 21.75
C GLU A 433 25.44 -14.67 20.24
N ALA A 434 25.47 -13.63 19.41
CA ALA A 434 25.33 -13.69 17.96
C ALA A 434 26.57 -13.09 17.23
N PRO A 435 27.74 -13.77 17.28
CA PRO A 435 28.94 -13.32 16.58
C PRO A 435 28.82 -13.51 15.07
N ASP A 436 29.61 -12.73 14.31
CA ASP A 436 29.70 -12.80 12.84
C ASP A 436 28.32 -12.80 12.15
N THR A 437 27.42 -11.92 12.59
CA THR A 437 26.05 -11.84 12.07
C THR A 437 26.04 -11.36 10.62
N ALA A 438 25.46 -12.16 9.73
CA ALA A 438 25.21 -11.87 8.32
C ALA A 438 23.78 -11.40 8.06
N LEU A 439 22.81 -12.06 8.70
CA LEU A 439 21.41 -11.71 8.64
C LEU A 439 20.81 -11.91 10.04
N TYR A 440 20.03 -10.94 10.51
CA TYR A 440 19.27 -11.07 11.73
C TYR A 440 17.82 -10.63 11.53
N ILE A 441 16.86 -11.46 11.91
CA ILE A 441 15.44 -11.06 11.97
C ILE A 441 14.80 -11.71 13.20
N GLY A 442 14.06 -10.94 13.98
CA GLY A 442 13.15 -11.55 14.93
C GLY A 442 12.57 -10.63 15.97
N TRP A 443 11.99 -11.25 17.00
CA TRP A 443 11.42 -10.57 18.14
C TRP A 443 12.52 -9.95 19.02
N TYR A 444 12.09 -9.14 19.97
CA TYR A 444 12.98 -8.23 20.67
C TYR A 444 12.39 -7.77 22.00
N ARG A 445 13.09 -6.86 22.68
CA ARG A 445 12.59 -6.13 23.84
C ARG A 445 12.28 -4.67 23.45
N LEU A 446 11.02 -4.27 23.59
CA LEU A 446 10.53 -2.92 23.27
C LEU A 446 11.46 -1.81 23.76
N ARG A 447 11.99 -1.00 22.81
CA ARG A 447 12.81 0.19 23.08
C ARG A 447 14.08 -0.10 23.89
N GLN A 448 14.61 -1.31 23.77
CA GLN A 448 15.82 -1.71 24.48
C GLN A 448 16.70 -2.59 23.59
N TYR A 449 17.77 -1.99 23.08
CA TYR A 449 18.80 -2.69 22.33
C TYR A 449 19.56 -3.66 23.23
N GLU A 450 19.67 -4.91 22.77
CA GLU A 450 20.46 -5.97 23.40
C GLU A 450 21.74 -6.17 22.57
N ASP A 451 22.91 -6.03 23.19
CA ASP A 451 24.22 -6.03 22.53
C ASP A 451 24.72 -7.42 22.14
N ALA A 452 23.82 -8.26 21.63
CA ALA A 452 24.12 -9.65 21.31
C ALA A 452 24.96 -9.82 20.04
N PHE A 453 24.95 -8.82 19.15
CA PHE A 453 25.36 -8.98 17.76
C PHE A 453 26.74 -8.38 17.48
N THR A 454 27.57 -9.13 16.75
CA THR A 454 28.73 -8.57 16.02
C THR A 454 28.44 -8.65 14.54
N PHE A 455 28.13 -7.51 13.90
CA PHE A 455 27.74 -7.46 12.50
C PHE A 455 28.94 -7.55 11.56
N ARG A 456 28.81 -8.36 10.50
CA ARG A 456 29.76 -8.39 9.39
C ARG A 456 29.46 -7.25 8.40
N PRO A 457 30.45 -6.75 7.64
CA PRO A 457 30.17 -5.91 6.48
C PRO A 457 29.14 -6.59 5.57
N GLY A 458 28.07 -5.86 5.27
CA GLY A 458 26.93 -6.36 4.52
C GLY A 458 25.78 -6.92 5.35
N ALA A 459 25.89 -6.93 6.68
CA ALA A 459 24.83 -7.47 7.52
C ALA A 459 23.51 -6.70 7.34
N ILE A 460 22.43 -7.45 7.19
CA ILE A 460 21.05 -6.93 7.17
C ILE A 460 20.36 -7.40 8.45
N GLY A 461 19.57 -6.55 9.10
CA GLY A 461 18.68 -7.07 10.12
C GLY A 461 17.74 -6.09 10.77
N TYR A 462 16.68 -6.62 11.38
CA TYR A 462 15.67 -5.80 12.06
C TYR A 462 14.99 -6.54 13.21
N HIS A 463 14.54 -5.75 14.19
CA HIS A 463 13.61 -6.20 15.22
C HIS A 463 12.16 -6.00 14.76
N ILE A 464 11.30 -6.98 15.04
CA ILE A 464 9.85 -6.89 14.81
C ILE A 464 9.23 -6.12 15.97
N ALA A 465 9.17 -4.81 15.82
CA ALA A 465 9.24 -3.90 16.95
C ALA A 465 8.72 -2.47 16.75
N SER A 466 7.80 -2.04 17.59
CA SER A 466 7.27 -0.68 17.57
C SER A 466 8.31 0.34 17.99
N ALA A 467 8.33 1.47 17.30
CA ALA A 467 9.05 2.68 17.67
C ALA A 467 10.58 2.54 17.79
N GLU A 468 11.20 1.64 17.03
CA GLU A 468 12.66 1.41 17.07
C GLU A 468 13.51 2.42 16.29
N ALA A 469 12.87 3.33 15.56
CA ALA A 469 13.47 4.41 14.78
C ALA A 469 12.89 5.78 15.19
N ILE A 470 12.62 6.00 16.48
CA ILE A 470 12.13 7.31 16.96
C ILE A 470 13.17 8.42 16.71
N SER A 471 14.44 8.09 16.90
CA SER A 471 15.61 8.93 16.59
C SER A 471 16.74 8.06 16.05
N LEU A 472 17.63 8.65 15.24
CA LEU A 472 18.91 8.04 14.85
C LEU A 472 20.10 8.80 15.43
N HIS A 473 19.91 10.04 15.87
CA HIS A 473 20.98 10.94 16.31
C HIS A 473 21.08 11.10 17.82
N SER A 474 19.98 10.90 18.56
CA SER A 474 19.98 11.10 20.01
C SER A 474 20.91 10.10 20.72
N ALA A 475 21.80 10.62 21.58
CA ALA A 475 22.68 9.80 22.40
C ALA A 475 21.92 8.93 23.43
N SER A 476 20.72 9.35 23.84
CA SER A 476 19.85 8.62 24.77
C SER A 476 18.92 7.62 24.09
N GLU A 477 18.97 7.50 22.75
CA GLU A 477 18.16 6.53 22.02
C GLU A 477 18.62 5.10 22.31
N ALA A 478 17.68 4.30 22.82
CA ALA A 478 17.88 2.91 23.22
C ALA A 478 17.32 1.90 22.18
N GLY A 479 16.61 2.37 21.16
CA GLY A 479 16.03 1.53 20.10
C GLY A 479 17.06 0.90 19.17
N TRP A 480 16.60 -0.11 18.44
CA TRP A 480 17.37 -0.97 17.54
C TRP A 480 18.12 -0.18 16.48
N CYS A 481 17.44 0.65 15.69
CA CYS A 481 18.02 1.19 14.48
C CYS A 481 19.30 1.97 14.79
N LYS A 482 19.22 2.95 15.69
CA LYS A 482 20.38 3.74 16.12
C LYS A 482 21.52 2.86 16.64
N ASN A 483 21.21 1.90 17.52
CA ASN A 483 22.24 1.11 18.21
C ASN A 483 22.87 0.01 17.33
N ALA A 484 22.11 -0.56 16.40
CA ALA A 484 22.61 -1.51 15.40
C ALA A 484 23.49 -0.80 14.35
N LEU A 485 23.08 0.40 13.90
CA LEU A 485 23.89 1.25 13.02
C LEU A 485 25.21 1.65 13.67
N ASP A 486 25.17 2.01 14.96
CA ASP A 486 26.37 2.33 15.75
C ASP A 486 27.35 1.16 15.89
N ARG A 487 26.84 -0.08 15.76
CA ARG A 487 27.58 -1.34 15.80
C ARG A 487 27.91 -1.91 14.42
N GLY A 488 27.68 -1.12 13.37
CA GLY A 488 28.18 -1.44 12.03
C GLY A 488 27.27 -2.34 11.21
N ILE A 489 25.98 -2.50 11.55
CA ILE A 489 25.03 -3.10 10.61
C ILE A 489 25.02 -2.31 9.28
N THR A 490 24.83 -2.98 8.15
CA THR A 490 24.84 -2.35 6.83
C THR A 490 23.44 -1.90 6.40
N ALA A 491 22.41 -2.66 6.75
CA ALA A 491 21.03 -2.28 6.52
C ALA A 491 20.12 -2.74 7.67
N THR A 492 19.12 -1.92 7.97
CA THR A 492 18.09 -2.20 8.97
C THR A 492 16.78 -1.54 8.58
N LEU A 493 15.70 -1.89 9.27
CA LEU A 493 14.44 -1.16 9.21
C LEU A 493 13.86 -1.03 10.62
N GLY A 494 12.99 -0.05 10.79
CA GLY A 494 12.28 0.19 12.04
C GLY A 494 11.16 1.20 11.86
N SER A 495 10.47 1.52 12.94
CA SER A 495 9.32 2.42 12.90
C SER A 495 9.53 3.67 13.75
N VAL A 496 9.02 4.81 13.28
CA VAL A 496 9.07 6.10 14.00
C VAL A 496 7.99 6.22 15.08
N GLY A 497 7.16 5.19 15.25
CA GLY A 497 6.07 5.09 16.23
C GLY A 497 5.43 3.70 16.15
N GLU A 498 4.18 3.52 16.53
CA GLU A 498 3.47 2.23 16.46
C GLU A 498 3.10 1.87 15.00
N PRO A 499 3.65 0.78 14.42
CA PRO A 499 3.40 0.43 13.02
C PRO A 499 2.29 -0.60 12.83
N TYR A 500 1.85 -1.31 13.87
CA TYR A 500 1.19 -2.62 13.75
C TYR A 500 2.08 -3.67 13.06
N LEU A 501 1.90 -4.93 13.46
CA LEU A 501 2.78 -6.02 13.04
C LEU A 501 2.79 -6.26 11.51
N ASP A 502 1.65 -6.08 10.86
CA ASP A 502 1.50 -6.32 9.43
C ASP A 502 2.18 -5.27 8.53
N SER A 503 2.76 -4.21 9.11
CA SER A 503 3.63 -3.24 8.45
C SER A 503 5.07 -3.69 8.30
N PHE A 504 5.54 -4.68 9.06
CA PHE A 504 6.85 -5.26 8.83
C PHE A 504 6.83 -6.15 7.58
N PRO A 505 7.90 -6.14 6.76
CA PRO A 505 8.13 -7.21 5.81
C PRO A 505 8.00 -8.57 6.50
N GLU A 506 7.32 -9.51 5.86
CA GLU A 506 7.25 -10.85 6.43
C GLU A 506 8.64 -11.53 6.34
N PRO A 507 9.18 -12.12 7.41
CA PRO A 507 10.55 -12.65 7.42
C PRO A 507 10.87 -13.60 6.28
N LEU A 508 10.04 -14.63 6.04
CA LEU A 508 10.23 -15.60 4.96
C LEU A 508 10.26 -14.92 3.59
N GLU A 509 9.27 -14.06 3.31
CA GLU A 509 9.14 -13.39 2.02
C GLU A 509 10.34 -12.46 1.76
N PHE A 510 10.66 -11.60 2.73
CA PHE A 510 11.75 -10.63 2.61
C PHE A 510 13.13 -11.30 2.50
N GLY A 511 13.41 -12.25 3.39
CA GLY A 511 14.67 -12.98 3.38
C GLY A 511 14.85 -13.81 2.10
N ALA A 512 13.79 -14.48 1.63
CA ALA A 512 13.86 -15.27 0.42
C ALA A 512 14.14 -14.41 -0.83
N LEU A 513 13.49 -13.25 -0.98
CA LEU A 513 13.75 -12.36 -2.11
C LEU A 513 15.20 -11.88 -2.14
N LEU A 514 15.73 -11.42 -0.99
CA LEU A 514 17.12 -10.97 -0.87
C LEU A 514 18.13 -12.07 -1.29
N LEU A 515 17.96 -13.29 -0.78
CA LEU A 515 18.88 -14.40 -1.00
C LEU A 515 18.96 -14.88 -2.45
N THR A 516 17.98 -14.51 -3.30
CA THR A 516 18.06 -14.81 -4.75
C THR A 516 19.02 -13.89 -5.51
N GLY A 517 19.37 -12.73 -4.96
CA GLY A 517 20.16 -11.73 -5.67
C GLY A 517 19.45 -11.05 -6.85
N GLN A 518 18.15 -11.31 -7.06
CA GLN A 518 17.39 -10.74 -8.17
C GLN A 518 16.80 -9.36 -7.87
N TYR A 519 16.71 -9.02 -6.59
CA TYR A 519 16.10 -7.78 -6.11
C TYR A 519 17.12 -7.04 -5.25
N SER A 520 17.20 -5.73 -5.45
CA SER A 520 17.91 -4.86 -4.52
C SER A 520 17.19 -4.76 -3.17
N LEU A 521 17.87 -4.25 -2.16
CA LEU A 521 17.33 -4.07 -0.80
C LEU A 521 15.98 -3.33 -0.82
N VAL A 522 15.91 -2.22 -1.57
CA VAL A 522 14.68 -1.41 -1.62
C VAL A 522 13.55 -2.13 -2.33
N GLU A 523 13.86 -2.91 -3.37
CA GLU A 523 12.85 -3.67 -4.11
C GLU A 523 12.29 -4.81 -3.28
N ALA A 524 13.15 -5.57 -2.60
CA ALA A 524 12.71 -6.61 -1.68
C ALA A 524 11.82 -6.03 -0.56
N TYR A 525 12.17 -4.85 -0.04
CA TYR A 525 11.37 -4.14 0.97
C TYR A 525 10.00 -3.73 0.42
N TYR A 526 9.91 -3.06 -0.73
CA TYR A 526 8.62 -2.63 -1.28
C TYR A 526 7.77 -3.79 -1.81
N LEU A 527 8.37 -4.87 -2.29
CA LEU A 527 7.63 -6.07 -2.69
C LEU A 527 6.96 -6.75 -1.49
N THR A 528 7.49 -6.59 -0.28
CA THR A 528 7.01 -7.29 0.94
C THR A 528 6.40 -6.37 2.00
N SER A 529 6.47 -5.06 1.81
CA SER A 529 5.81 -4.06 2.64
C SER A 529 4.41 -3.78 2.14
N ARG A 530 3.41 -3.96 3.00
CA ARG A 530 1.98 -3.79 2.63
C ARG A 530 1.54 -2.34 2.55
N TRP A 531 2.26 -1.43 3.21
CA TRP A 531 1.76 -0.09 3.52
C TRP A 531 2.81 0.99 3.24
N VAL A 532 2.35 2.12 2.69
CA VAL A 532 3.07 3.40 2.55
C VAL A 532 2.27 4.50 3.24
N SER A 533 2.79 5.73 3.34
CA SER A 533 2.20 6.79 4.17
C SER A 533 1.99 6.28 5.61
N TRP A 534 3.04 5.69 6.17
CA TRP A 534 3.01 5.07 7.49
C TRP A 534 4.35 5.22 8.22
N ARG A 535 4.53 4.51 9.33
CA ARG A 535 5.63 4.76 10.27
C ARG A 535 6.92 4.00 9.97
N MET A 536 6.96 3.13 8.96
CA MET A 536 8.15 2.32 8.66
C MET A 536 9.23 3.13 7.93
N VAL A 537 10.49 2.84 8.24
CA VAL A 537 11.69 3.41 7.62
C VAL A 537 12.64 2.28 7.26
N LEU A 538 13.05 2.22 6.00
CA LEU A 538 14.16 1.39 5.53
C LEU A 538 15.45 2.22 5.61
N ILE A 539 16.47 1.72 6.29
CA ILE A 539 17.78 2.37 6.43
C ILE A 539 18.84 1.48 5.78
N GLY A 540 19.45 1.98 4.72
CA GLY A 540 20.45 1.27 3.94
C GLY A 540 20.54 1.84 2.52
N ASP A 541 21.58 1.43 1.81
CA ASP A 541 21.73 1.75 0.40
C ASP A 541 20.63 1.04 -0.42
N PRO A 542 19.74 1.75 -1.13
CA PRO A 542 18.66 1.11 -1.88
C PRO A 542 19.16 0.18 -2.98
N LEU A 543 20.34 0.44 -3.56
CA LEU A 543 20.94 -0.38 -4.62
C LEU A 543 21.65 -1.60 -4.07
N TYR A 544 21.64 -1.81 -2.76
CA TYR A 544 22.35 -2.90 -2.12
C TYR A 544 21.82 -4.27 -2.57
N ASN A 545 22.66 -5.06 -3.27
CA ASN A 545 22.31 -6.40 -3.74
C ASN A 545 23.51 -7.34 -3.68
N PRO A 546 23.89 -7.82 -2.48
CA PRO A 546 25.12 -8.58 -2.29
C PRO A 546 25.06 -10.00 -2.88
N TRP A 547 23.87 -10.54 -3.13
CA TRP A 547 23.68 -11.87 -3.69
C TRP A 547 23.59 -11.87 -5.22
N LYS A 548 23.65 -10.71 -5.88
CA LYS A 548 23.52 -10.61 -7.34
C LYS A 548 24.51 -11.49 -8.11
N ARG A 549 25.79 -11.43 -7.73
CA ARG A 549 26.88 -12.16 -8.42
C ARG A 549 26.94 -13.63 -8.03
N ALA A 550 26.54 -13.94 -6.82
CA ALA A 550 26.54 -15.29 -6.25
C ALA A 550 25.24 -15.50 -5.46
N PRO A 551 24.13 -15.84 -6.15
CA PRO A 551 22.86 -16.11 -5.50
C PRO A 551 23.02 -17.19 -4.43
N ALA A 552 22.48 -16.96 -3.23
CA ALA A 552 22.48 -17.97 -2.18
C ALA A 552 21.46 -19.09 -2.47
N MET A 553 20.43 -18.80 -3.27
CA MET A 553 19.45 -19.77 -3.76
C MET A 553 18.86 -19.36 -5.12
N PRO A 554 18.38 -20.32 -5.94
CA PRO A 554 17.79 -20.01 -7.24
C PRO A 554 16.37 -19.43 -7.13
N ARG A 555 15.90 -18.71 -8.16
CA ARG A 555 14.52 -18.19 -8.26
C ARG A 555 13.44 -19.25 -8.03
N SER A 556 13.70 -20.48 -8.47
CA SER A 556 12.77 -21.61 -8.32
C SER A 556 12.51 -22.02 -6.86
N ALA A 557 13.34 -21.56 -5.91
CA ALA A 557 13.11 -21.77 -4.48
C ALA A 557 12.06 -20.81 -3.88
N LEU A 558 11.59 -19.80 -4.63
CA LEU A 558 10.57 -18.83 -4.24
C LEU A 558 9.13 -19.43 -4.25
N THR A 559 8.95 -20.57 -3.60
CA THR A 559 7.69 -21.35 -3.60
C THR A 559 6.57 -20.74 -2.76
N MET A 560 6.88 -19.77 -1.89
CA MET A 560 5.91 -19.02 -1.08
C MET A 560 5.11 -18.01 -1.90
N PHE A 561 5.62 -17.60 -3.07
CA PHE A 561 4.91 -16.69 -3.98
C PHE A 561 4.15 -17.49 -5.05
N PRO A 562 2.90 -17.11 -5.41
CA PRO A 562 2.18 -17.76 -6.51
C PRO A 562 2.97 -17.69 -7.84
N LEU A 563 3.62 -16.56 -8.06
CA LEU A 563 4.62 -16.32 -9.10
C LEU A 563 5.71 -15.44 -8.49
N ALA A 564 6.97 -15.72 -8.83
CA ALA A 564 8.08 -14.88 -8.40
C ALA A 564 7.85 -13.43 -8.86
N PRO A 565 7.84 -12.44 -7.95
CA PRO A 565 7.43 -11.07 -8.27
C PRO A 565 8.28 -10.43 -9.37
N ILE A 566 7.69 -9.47 -10.08
CA ILE A 566 8.44 -8.63 -11.03
C ILE A 566 9.07 -7.49 -10.23
N ALA A 567 10.37 -7.26 -10.43
CA ALA A 567 11.07 -6.19 -9.71
C ALA A 567 10.42 -4.83 -10.04
N PRO A 568 10.23 -3.93 -9.06
CA PRO A 568 9.67 -2.61 -9.33
C PRO A 568 10.43 -1.81 -10.40
N SER A 569 11.76 -1.98 -10.55
CA SER A 569 12.53 -1.32 -11.61
C SER A 569 12.17 -1.82 -13.02
N ASP A 570 11.78 -3.10 -13.15
CA ASP A 570 11.35 -3.72 -14.40
C ASP A 570 9.95 -3.28 -14.84
N GLN A 571 9.17 -2.67 -13.93
CA GLN A 571 7.81 -2.22 -14.23
C GLN A 571 7.84 -0.88 -14.97
N SER A 572 6.97 -0.74 -15.97
CA SER A 572 6.76 0.56 -16.62
C SER A 572 6.17 1.55 -15.62
N ILE A 573 6.81 2.71 -15.46
CA ILE A 573 6.22 3.82 -14.72
C ILE A 573 5.39 4.66 -15.69
N ASP A 574 4.12 4.90 -15.35
CA ASP A 574 3.32 5.89 -16.07
C ASP A 574 3.86 7.30 -15.81
N ASP A 575 3.57 8.23 -16.72
CA ASP A 575 3.84 9.64 -16.47
C ASP A 575 2.99 10.12 -15.27
N PRO A 576 3.62 10.53 -14.15
CA PRO A 576 2.87 10.88 -12.96
C PRO A 576 1.98 12.11 -13.18
N MET A 577 2.36 13.06 -14.05
CA MET A 577 1.54 14.25 -14.29
C MET A 577 0.31 13.90 -15.13
N LEU A 578 0.49 13.11 -16.19
CA LEU A 578 -0.66 12.63 -16.98
C LEU A 578 -1.60 11.74 -16.16
N ALA A 579 -1.06 10.91 -15.26
CA ALA A 579 -1.87 10.09 -14.36
C ALA A 579 -2.69 10.96 -13.39
N ARG A 580 -2.10 12.02 -12.82
CA ARG A 580 -2.80 12.99 -11.97
C ARG A 580 -3.91 13.73 -12.74
N ASP A 581 -3.60 14.24 -13.92
CA ASP A 581 -4.56 14.98 -14.74
C ASP A 581 -5.73 14.08 -15.16
N GLY A 582 -5.43 12.84 -15.57
CA GLY A 582 -6.45 11.84 -15.89
C GLY A 582 -7.31 11.47 -14.66
N LEU A 583 -6.70 11.40 -13.47
CA LEU A 583 -7.44 11.18 -12.23
C LEU A 583 -8.40 12.33 -11.93
N GLN A 584 -7.95 13.58 -12.07
CA GLN A 584 -8.78 14.76 -11.85
C GLN A 584 -9.93 14.83 -12.86
N GLN A 585 -9.65 14.64 -14.15
CA GLN A 585 -10.67 14.62 -15.21
C GLN A 585 -11.74 13.55 -14.95
N ALA A 586 -11.33 12.35 -14.52
CA ALA A 586 -12.26 11.28 -14.17
C ALA A 586 -13.14 11.66 -12.96
N ARG A 587 -12.61 12.40 -11.98
CA ARG A 587 -13.40 12.91 -10.84
C ARG A 587 -14.39 13.99 -11.28
N ASP A 588 -13.96 14.91 -12.13
CA ASP A 588 -14.82 15.98 -12.64
C ASP A 588 -15.98 15.40 -13.45
N GLN A 589 -15.71 14.43 -14.33
CA GLN A 589 -16.75 13.70 -15.08
C GLN A 589 -17.70 12.93 -14.16
N ALA A 590 -17.14 12.25 -13.14
CA ALA A 590 -17.93 11.50 -12.16
C ALA A 590 -18.82 12.42 -11.30
N ARG A 591 -18.41 13.68 -11.07
CA ARG A 591 -19.23 14.69 -10.41
C ARG A 591 -20.38 15.16 -11.30
N VAL A 592 -20.11 15.50 -12.56
CA VAL A 592 -21.17 15.88 -13.51
C VAL A 592 -22.21 14.76 -13.62
N ARG A 593 -21.74 13.51 -13.74
CA ARG A 593 -22.62 12.34 -13.78
C ARG A 593 -23.43 12.14 -12.50
N LEU A 594 -22.82 12.39 -11.34
CA LEU A 594 -23.53 12.36 -10.06
C LEU A 594 -24.64 13.41 -10.05
N ASP A 595 -24.34 14.66 -10.41
CA ASP A 595 -25.31 15.75 -10.42
C ASP A 595 -26.49 15.42 -11.35
N GLU A 596 -26.24 14.91 -12.57
CA GLU A 596 -27.30 14.43 -13.48
C GLU A 596 -28.20 13.39 -12.81
N ILE A 597 -27.62 12.35 -12.20
CA ILE A 597 -28.39 11.28 -11.55
C ILE A 597 -29.21 11.82 -10.39
N LEU A 598 -28.64 12.69 -9.55
CA LEU A 598 -29.37 13.24 -8.41
C LEU A 598 -30.58 14.08 -8.86
N HIS A 599 -30.44 14.88 -9.91
CA HIS A 599 -31.54 15.65 -10.50
C HIS A 599 -32.63 14.74 -11.10
N ASP A 600 -32.23 13.73 -11.89
CA ASP A 600 -33.16 12.78 -12.51
C ASP A 600 -33.98 12.02 -11.46
N GLN A 601 -33.37 11.62 -10.34
CA GLN A 601 -34.06 10.93 -9.25
C GLN A 601 -35.08 11.85 -8.56
N VAL A 602 -34.74 13.12 -8.36
CA VAL A 602 -35.66 14.11 -7.79
C VAL A 602 -36.88 14.31 -8.71
N SER A 603 -36.66 14.52 -10.01
CA SER A 603 -37.74 14.71 -10.98
C SER A 603 -38.58 13.45 -11.20
N LEU A 604 -37.98 12.25 -11.09
CA LEU A 604 -38.72 11.00 -11.09
C LEU A 604 -39.65 10.90 -9.87
N ALA A 605 -39.17 11.26 -8.69
CA ALA A 605 -39.97 11.24 -7.47
C ALA A 605 -41.20 12.14 -7.55
N GLU A 606 -41.03 13.33 -8.13
CA GLU A 606 -42.11 14.30 -8.33
C GLU A 606 -43.16 13.76 -9.30
N ARG A 607 -42.75 13.09 -10.38
CA ARG A 607 -43.66 12.41 -11.32
C ARG A 607 -44.38 11.20 -10.75
N LEU A 608 -43.79 10.50 -9.78
CA LEU A 608 -44.41 9.31 -9.15
C LEU A 608 -45.35 9.66 -7.99
N ASN A 609 -45.32 10.90 -7.51
CA ASN A 609 -46.17 11.39 -6.42
C ASN A 609 -47.29 12.34 -6.88
N GLY A 610 -47.20 12.88 -8.10
CA GLY A 610 -48.28 13.61 -8.77
C GLY A 610 -49.09 12.67 -9.65
#